data_AF-A0A2S8PCC6-F1
#
_entry.id   AF-A0A2S8PCC6-F1
#
_cell.length_a   1.000
_cell.length_b   1.000
_cell.length_c   1.000
_cell.angle_alpha   90.00
_cell.angle_beta   90.00
_cell.angle_gamma   90.00
#
_symmetry.space_group_name_H-M   'P 1'
#
loop_
_entity.id
_entity.type
_entity.pdbx_description
1 polymer ?
#
loop_
_entity_poly.entity_id
_entity_poly.type
_entity_poly.pdbx_seq_one_letter_code
_entity_poly.pdbx_strand_id
1 'polypeptide(L)'
;MPAPFYIGSGIAAGLYAGAVLLEMLLFSLWTTLSVTSYVWSQIITLLGFIILTGTVELFGTYAARQERRDHRNWSKGRDTANRLETIRQKLQSLPEQTRLDRVQEQIRGLEDTLRYSDPNSVPALYEVEQLLLQKISLLEDQVSLIATAVPDQCEQLASEALLLIQDIERTALERNSQLLQAKAGST
;
A
#
# COMPACT_ATOMS: atom_id res chain seq x y z
N MET A 1 18.16 -0.06 -7.28
CA MET A 1 17.48 1.22 -7.61
C MET A 1 16.65 0.99 -8.87
N PRO A 2 15.41 1.52 -8.98
CA PRO A 2 14.48 1.11 -10.05
C PRO A 2 14.91 1.63 -11.44
N ALA A 3 14.82 0.77 -12.45
CA ALA A 3 15.16 1.04 -13.86
C ALA A 3 14.61 2.35 -14.48
N PRO A 4 13.36 2.79 -14.22
CA PRO A 4 12.85 4.06 -14.77
C PRO A 4 13.65 5.30 -14.34
N PHE A 5 14.33 5.25 -13.20
CA PHE A 5 15.12 6.37 -12.68
C PHE A 5 16.42 6.60 -13.48
N TYR A 6 17.03 5.54 -14.00
CA TYR A 6 18.22 5.63 -14.87
C TYR A 6 17.90 6.24 -16.22
N ILE A 7 16.72 5.96 -16.76
CA ILE A 7 16.29 6.50 -18.05
C ILE A 7 15.99 8.00 -17.91
N GLY A 8 15.28 8.41 -16.86
CA GLY A 8 15.00 9.83 -16.60
C GLY A 8 16.25 10.66 -16.31
N SER A 9 17.14 10.17 -15.46
CA SER A 9 18.41 10.87 -15.14
C SER A 9 19.37 10.91 -16.33
N GLY A 10 19.44 9.84 -17.12
CA GLY A 10 20.24 9.80 -18.35
C GLY A 10 19.76 10.79 -19.42
N ILE A 11 18.45 10.94 -19.60
CA ILE A 11 17.87 11.93 -20.53
C ILE A 11 18.16 13.36 -20.04
N ALA A 12 18.01 13.62 -18.74
CA ALA A 12 18.32 14.95 -18.18
C ALA A 12 19.80 15.31 -18.34
N ALA A 13 20.71 14.38 -18.04
CA ALA A 13 22.15 14.56 -18.25
C ALA A 13 22.50 14.77 -19.74
N GLY A 14 21.86 14.03 -20.63
CA GLY A 14 22.04 14.19 -22.08
C GLY A 14 21.56 15.56 -22.60
N LEU A 15 20.41 16.04 -22.14
CA LEU A 15 19.89 17.37 -22.48
C LEU A 15 20.81 18.48 -21.96
N TYR A 16 21.37 18.33 -20.76
CA TYR A 16 22.32 19.29 -20.22
C TYR A 16 23.63 19.33 -20.99
N ALA A 17 24.23 18.17 -21.26
CA ALA A 17 25.43 18.09 -22.07
C ALA A 17 25.20 18.70 -23.46
N GLY A 18 24.04 18.44 -24.07
CA GLY A 18 23.62 19.04 -25.33
C GLY A 18 23.49 20.56 -25.26
N ALA A 19 22.87 21.09 -24.20
CA ALA A 19 22.73 22.53 -23.99
C ALA A 19 24.09 23.23 -23.79
N VAL A 20 24.98 22.65 -22.98
CA VAL A 20 26.35 23.16 -22.76
C VAL A 20 27.16 23.15 -24.06
N LEU A 21 27.10 22.07 -24.84
CA LEU A 21 27.78 22.01 -26.14
C LEU A 21 27.20 23.01 -27.14
N LEU A 22 25.88 23.17 -27.17
CA LEU A 22 25.22 24.16 -28.03
C LEU A 22 25.64 25.58 -27.65
N GLU A 23 25.70 25.90 -26.36
CA GLU A 23 26.20 27.18 -25.88
C GLU A 23 27.66 27.41 -26.27
N MET A 24 28.52 26.41 -26.07
CA MET A 24 29.93 26.49 -26.45
C MET A 24 30.10 26.76 -27.95
N LEU A 25 29.24 26.16 -28.79
CA LEU A 25 29.24 26.31 -30.24
C LEU A 25 28.67 27.67 -30.68
N LEU A 26 27.57 28.13 -30.08
CA LEU A 26 27.00 29.46 -30.29
C LEU A 26 27.97 30.56 -29.86
N PHE A 27 28.67 30.37 -28.75
CA PHE A 27 29.67 31.32 -28.26
C PHE A 27 30.92 31.33 -29.15
N SER A 28 31.33 30.17 -29.68
CA SER A 28 32.41 30.09 -30.66
C SER A 28 32.06 30.78 -31.98
N LEU A 29 30.77 30.85 -32.34
CA LEU A 29 30.28 31.56 -33.53
C LEU A 29 30.14 33.07 -33.31
N TRP A 30 29.96 33.51 -32.07
CA TRP A 30 29.84 34.93 -31.69
C TRP A 30 31.10 35.43 -30.97
N THR A 31 32.09 35.83 -31.76
CA THR A 31 33.43 36.25 -31.30
C THR A 31 33.48 37.60 -30.55
N THR A 32 32.33 38.23 -30.26
CA THR A 32 32.24 39.56 -29.64
C THR A 32 31.76 39.55 -28.19
N LEU A 33 31.38 38.40 -27.63
CA LEU A 33 30.93 38.35 -26.25
C LEU A 33 32.10 38.40 -25.26
N SER A 34 31.94 39.23 -24.24
CA SER A 34 32.91 39.31 -23.14
C SER A 34 32.98 38.01 -22.37
N VAL A 35 34.17 37.68 -21.84
CA VAL A 35 34.40 36.52 -20.96
C VAL A 35 33.42 36.52 -19.77
N THR A 36 33.08 37.70 -19.24
CA THR A 36 32.12 37.85 -18.15
C THR A 36 30.72 37.37 -18.54
N SER A 37 30.28 37.66 -19.76
CA SER A 37 28.98 37.21 -20.29
C SER A 37 28.93 35.69 -20.47
N TYR A 38 30.05 35.07 -20.87
CA TYR A 38 30.17 33.62 -20.96
C TYR A 38 30.00 32.94 -19.59
N VAL A 39 30.72 33.44 -18.58
CA VAL A 39 30.67 32.86 -17.24
C VAL A 39 29.25 32.96 -16.66
N TRP A 40 28.57 34.09 -16.88
CA TRP A 40 27.18 34.25 -16.45
C TRP A 40 26.21 33.32 -17.17
N SER A 41 26.38 33.06 -18.47
CA SER A 41 25.52 32.10 -19.18
C SER A 41 25.69 30.70 -18.61
N GLN A 42 26.94 30.25 -18.39
CA GLN A 42 27.22 28.94 -17.81
C GLN A 42 26.64 28.78 -16.40
N ILE A 43 26.69 29.84 -15.56
CA ILE A 43 26.08 29.83 -14.23
C ILE A 43 24.57 29.68 -14.32
N ILE A 44 23.90 30.43 -15.22
CA ILE A 44 22.45 30.36 -15.41
C ILE A 44 22.04 28.95 -15.91
N THR A 45 22.80 28.39 -16.84
CA THR A 45 22.54 27.07 -17.41
C THR A 45 22.75 25.95 -16.41
N LEU A 46 23.78 26.06 -15.55
CA LEU A 46 23.98 25.16 -14.42
C LEU A 46 22.83 25.25 -13.40
N LEU A 47 22.36 26.46 -13.09
CA LEU A 47 21.21 26.67 -12.20
C LEU A 47 19.94 26.05 -12.77
N GLY A 48 19.66 26.28 -14.05
CA GLY A 48 18.56 25.66 -14.77
C GLY A 48 18.62 24.14 -14.71
N PHE A 49 19.81 23.55 -14.91
CA PHE A 49 20.03 22.12 -14.80
C PHE A 49 19.73 21.57 -13.42
N ILE A 50 20.28 22.18 -12.37
CA ILE A 50 20.07 21.75 -10.97
C ILE A 50 18.58 21.75 -10.62
N ILE A 51 17.84 22.77 -11.05
CA ILE A 51 16.38 22.85 -10.82
C ILE A 51 15.65 21.74 -11.57
N LEU A 52 16.00 21.50 -12.84
CA LEU A 52 15.36 20.47 -13.67
C LEU A 52 15.65 19.05 -13.14
N THR A 53 16.88 18.76 -12.76
CA THR A 53 17.23 17.45 -12.18
C THR A 53 16.61 17.28 -10.80
N GLY A 54 16.67 18.30 -9.96
CA GLY A 54 16.10 18.26 -8.62
C GLY A 54 14.59 18.01 -8.64
N THR A 55 13.86 18.65 -9.57
CA THR A 55 12.43 18.39 -9.75
C THR A 55 12.15 16.96 -10.22
N VAL A 56 12.88 16.45 -11.23
CA VAL A 56 12.72 15.07 -11.71
C VAL A 56 12.99 14.05 -10.60
N GLU A 57 14.02 14.25 -9.77
CA GLU A 57 14.32 13.36 -8.64
C GLU A 57 13.22 13.38 -7.58
N LEU A 58 12.69 14.56 -7.25
CA LEU A 58 11.58 14.71 -6.30
C LEU A 58 10.32 14.02 -6.80
N PHE A 59 9.95 14.21 -8.07
CA PHE A 59 8.79 13.54 -8.67
C PHE A 59 9.00 12.03 -8.78
N GLY A 60 10.19 11.58 -9.17
CA GLY A 60 10.52 10.16 -9.28
C GLY A 60 10.51 9.45 -7.93
N THR A 61 11.06 10.07 -6.88
CA THR A 61 11.02 9.52 -5.53
C THR A 61 9.61 9.55 -4.93
N TYR A 62 8.82 10.57 -5.23
CA TYR A 62 7.42 10.64 -4.84
C TYR A 62 6.59 9.54 -5.50
N ALA A 63 6.70 9.37 -6.82
CA ALA A 63 6.02 8.31 -7.56
C ALA A 63 6.44 6.91 -7.08
N ALA A 64 7.74 6.68 -6.86
CA ALA A 64 8.23 5.40 -6.34
C ALA A 64 7.76 5.12 -4.91
N ARG A 65 7.59 6.15 -4.07
CA ARG A 65 7.00 6.00 -2.73
C ARG A 65 5.50 5.70 -2.81
N GLN A 66 4.79 6.30 -3.76
CA GLN A 66 3.37 6.05 -3.99
C GLN A 66 3.14 4.62 -4.52
N GLU A 67 3.89 4.19 -5.51
CA GLU A 67 3.81 2.84 -6.07
C GLU A 67 4.14 1.75 -5.03
N ARG A 68 5.12 2.00 -4.16
CA ARG A 68 5.42 1.10 -3.02
C ARG A 68 4.29 1.03 -2.00
N ARG A 69 3.58 2.14 -1.77
CA ARG A 69 2.41 2.16 -0.88
C ARG A 69 1.26 1.38 -1.50
N ASP A 70 0.98 1.61 -2.77
CA ASP A 70 -0.10 0.93 -3.49
C ASP A 70 0.16 -0.59 -3.55
N HIS A 71 1.36 -1.03 -3.92
CA HIS A 71 1.70 -2.46 -3.90
C HIS A 71 1.63 -3.11 -2.51
N ARG A 72 2.02 -2.39 -1.45
CA ARG A 72 1.90 -2.91 -0.09
C ARG A 72 0.42 -3.07 0.31
N ASN A 73 -0.44 -2.14 -0.06
CA ASN A 73 -1.87 -2.21 0.24
C ASN A 73 -2.56 -3.36 -0.52
N TRP A 74 -2.22 -3.55 -1.80
CA TRP A 74 -2.69 -4.71 -2.59
C TRP A 74 -2.25 -6.05 -2.01
N SER A 75 -1.02 -6.14 -1.50
CA SER A 75 -0.54 -7.38 -0.87
C SER A 75 -1.28 -7.71 0.43
N LYS A 76 -1.66 -6.70 1.22
CA LYS A 76 -2.35 -6.86 2.51
C LYS A 76 -3.79 -7.35 2.33
N GLY A 77 -4.56 -6.76 1.40
CA GLY A 77 -5.94 -7.21 1.17
C GLY A 77 -6.01 -8.67 0.70
N ARG A 78 -5.04 -9.09 -0.11
CA ARG A 78 -4.92 -10.48 -0.59
C ARG A 78 -4.46 -11.44 0.52
N ASP A 79 -3.58 -10.97 1.41
CA ASP A 79 -3.15 -11.72 2.59
C ASP A 79 -4.32 -11.98 3.54
N THR A 80 -5.16 -10.97 3.83
CA THR A 80 -6.34 -11.12 4.68
C THR A 80 -7.33 -12.18 4.18
N ALA A 81 -7.63 -12.17 2.87
CA ALA A 81 -8.52 -13.15 2.26
C ALA A 81 -7.94 -14.57 2.33
N ASN A 82 -6.64 -14.73 2.06
CA ASN A 82 -5.95 -16.02 2.17
C ASN A 82 -5.95 -16.55 3.61
N ARG A 83 -5.80 -15.68 4.61
CA ARG A 83 -5.84 -16.06 6.03
C ARG A 83 -7.23 -16.56 6.42
N LEU A 84 -8.30 -15.87 6.01
CA LEU A 84 -9.68 -16.33 6.26
C LEU A 84 -9.99 -17.67 5.59
N GLU A 85 -9.54 -17.87 4.35
CA GLU A 85 -9.66 -19.16 3.67
C GLU A 85 -8.93 -20.27 4.43
N THR A 86 -7.73 -19.99 4.94
CA THR A 86 -6.95 -20.94 5.75
C THR A 86 -7.67 -21.30 7.06
N ILE A 87 -8.25 -20.31 7.74
CA ILE A 87 -9.05 -20.53 8.96
C ILE A 87 -10.25 -21.43 8.64
N ARG A 88 -10.94 -21.19 7.52
CA ARG A 88 -12.07 -22.01 7.08
C ARG A 88 -11.66 -23.45 6.82
N GLN A 89 -10.55 -23.67 6.13
CA GLN A 89 -10.03 -25.02 5.85
C GLN A 89 -9.67 -25.76 7.15
N LYS A 90 -9.07 -25.07 8.12
CA LYS A 90 -8.80 -25.64 9.46
C LYS A 90 -10.10 -26.07 10.16
N LEU A 91 -11.14 -25.25 10.13
CA LEU A 91 -12.44 -25.59 10.73
C LEU A 91 -13.12 -26.79 10.07
N GLN A 92 -13.06 -26.89 8.75
CA GLN A 92 -13.62 -28.03 8.00
C GLN A 92 -12.92 -29.36 8.31
N SER A 93 -11.68 -29.31 8.78
CA SER A 93 -10.93 -30.51 9.15
C SER A 93 -11.25 -31.05 10.55
N LEU A 94 -12.06 -30.33 11.33
CA LEU A 94 -12.41 -30.71 12.70
C LEU A 94 -13.66 -31.61 12.78
N PRO A 95 -13.75 -32.50 13.79
CA PRO A 95 -14.91 -33.37 13.96
C PRO A 95 -16.20 -32.57 14.17
N GLU A 96 -17.30 -33.02 13.57
CA GLU A 96 -18.60 -32.33 13.58
C GLU A 96 -19.07 -31.96 15.00
N GLN A 97 -19.16 -30.65 15.25
CA GLN A 97 -19.79 -30.04 16.41
C GLN A 97 -20.69 -28.92 15.90
N THR A 98 -21.97 -28.92 16.27
CA THR A 98 -22.99 -27.99 15.75
C THR A 98 -22.66 -26.50 15.93
N ARG A 99 -21.76 -26.15 16.86
CA ARG A 99 -21.26 -24.77 17.02
C ARG A 99 -20.14 -24.40 16.05
N LEU A 100 -19.34 -25.36 15.59
CA LEU A 100 -18.31 -25.13 14.56
C LEU A 100 -18.94 -24.77 13.21
N ASP A 101 -20.10 -25.35 12.90
CA ASP A 101 -20.88 -24.99 11.71
C ASP A 101 -21.28 -23.50 11.72
N ARG A 102 -21.68 -22.99 12.89
CA ARG A 102 -22.02 -21.56 13.06
C ARG A 102 -20.79 -20.66 12.92
N VAL A 103 -19.65 -21.07 13.46
CA VAL A 103 -18.38 -20.35 13.31
C VAL A 103 -17.96 -20.30 11.85
N GLN A 104 -18.10 -21.42 11.13
CA GLN A 104 -17.77 -21.52 9.71
C GLN A 104 -18.66 -20.62 8.85
N GLU A 105 -19.97 -20.58 9.10
CA GLU A 105 -20.89 -19.71 8.37
C GLU A 105 -20.61 -18.23 8.62
N GLN A 106 -20.29 -17.86 9.86
CA GLN A 106 -19.93 -16.48 10.21
C GLN A 106 -18.60 -16.05 9.57
N ILE A 107 -17.60 -16.93 9.50
CA ILE A 107 -16.34 -16.66 8.79
C ILE A 107 -16.57 -16.45 7.30
N ARG A 108 -17.48 -17.22 6.70
CA ARG A 108 -17.85 -17.04 5.29
C ARG A 108 -18.50 -15.67 5.04
N GLY A 109 -19.42 -15.25 5.91
CA GLY A 109 -20.01 -13.90 5.84
C GLY A 109 -18.97 -12.78 6.00
N LEU A 110 -17.99 -12.99 6.88
CA LEU A 110 -16.87 -12.06 7.06
C LEU A 110 -15.95 -12.01 5.82
N GLU A 111 -15.64 -13.16 5.22
CA GLU A 111 -14.87 -13.25 3.97
C GLU A 111 -15.55 -12.46 2.85
N ASP A 112 -16.86 -12.67 2.66
CA ASP A 112 -17.62 -11.93 1.65
C ASP A 112 -17.58 -10.42 1.93
N THR A 113 -17.80 -10.01 3.19
CA THR A 113 -17.76 -8.59 3.59
C THR A 113 -16.42 -7.94 3.29
N LEU A 114 -15.31 -8.63 3.58
CA LEU A 114 -13.96 -8.11 3.34
C LEU A 114 -13.58 -8.18 1.86
N ARG A 115 -14.01 -9.21 1.13
CA ARG A 115 -13.74 -9.39 -0.30
C ARG A 115 -14.42 -8.35 -1.17
N TYR A 116 -15.64 -7.94 -0.81
CA TYR A 116 -16.36 -6.86 -1.48
C TYR A 116 -16.03 -5.47 -0.92
N SER A 117 -15.20 -5.38 0.12
CA SER A 117 -14.70 -4.10 0.62
C SER A 117 -13.54 -3.58 -0.24
N ASP A 118 -13.49 -2.27 -0.47
CA ASP A 118 -12.43 -1.66 -1.28
C ASP A 118 -11.06 -1.93 -0.62
N PRO A 119 -10.07 -2.53 -1.31
CA PRO A 119 -8.75 -2.81 -0.72
C PRO A 119 -7.94 -1.52 -0.45
N ASN A 120 -8.35 -0.38 -0.99
CA ASN A 120 -7.65 0.87 -0.80
C ASN A 120 -8.10 1.57 0.49
N SER A 121 -7.30 1.41 1.55
CA SER A 121 -7.39 2.26 2.74
C SER A 121 -6.81 3.65 2.44
N VAL A 122 -7.59 4.68 2.77
CA VAL A 122 -7.08 6.06 2.84
C VAL A 122 -6.09 6.14 4.01
N PRO A 123 -5.02 6.95 3.97
CA PRO A 123 -4.04 7.03 5.07
C PRO A 123 -4.65 7.25 6.46
N ALA A 124 -5.78 7.95 6.54
CA ALA A 124 -6.55 8.17 7.76
C ALA A 124 -7.11 6.88 8.41
N LEU A 125 -7.18 5.78 7.68
CA LEU A 125 -7.79 4.51 8.09
C LEU A 125 -6.76 3.39 8.29
N TYR A 126 -5.47 3.71 8.18
CA TYR A 126 -4.40 2.72 8.30
C TYR A 126 -4.39 2.01 9.66
N GLU A 127 -4.64 2.75 10.74
CA GLU A 127 -4.69 2.19 12.10
C GLU A 127 -5.83 1.18 12.25
N VAL A 128 -7.01 1.50 11.69
CA VAL A 128 -8.18 0.60 11.70
C VAL A 128 -7.91 -0.67 10.91
N GLU A 129 -7.19 -0.57 9.79
CA GLU A 129 -6.79 -1.73 9.00
C GLU A 129 -5.76 -2.61 9.71
N GLN A 130 -4.79 -2.02 10.42
CA GLN A 130 -3.86 -2.79 11.26
C GLN A 130 -4.59 -3.51 12.39
N LEU A 131 -5.57 -2.86 13.02
CA LEU A 131 -6.40 -3.44 14.05
C LEU A 131 -7.24 -4.61 13.51
N LEU A 132 -7.81 -4.49 12.30
CA LEU A 132 -8.51 -5.59 11.63
C LEU A 132 -7.58 -6.79 11.38
N LEU A 133 -6.37 -6.56 10.87
CA LEU A 133 -5.38 -7.62 10.64
C LEU A 133 -4.98 -8.32 11.94
N GLN A 134 -4.81 -7.55 13.03
CA GLN A 134 -4.51 -8.11 14.34
C GLN A 134 -5.65 -8.99 14.85
N LYS A 135 -6.90 -8.52 14.76
CA LYS A 135 -8.07 -9.31 15.17
C LYS A 135 -8.21 -10.59 14.35
N ILE A 136 -7.99 -10.54 13.03
CA ILE A 136 -8.01 -11.73 12.17
C ILE A 136 -6.90 -12.72 12.54
N SER A 137 -5.71 -12.22 12.93
CA SER A 137 -4.66 -13.08 13.46
C SER A 137 -5.08 -13.77 14.76
N LEU A 138 -5.73 -13.05 15.67
CA LEU A 138 -6.25 -13.63 16.91
C LEU A 138 -7.33 -14.68 16.62
N LEU A 139 -8.18 -14.46 15.62
CA LEU A 139 -9.15 -15.48 15.17
C LEU A 139 -8.46 -16.75 14.69
N GLU A 140 -7.38 -16.60 13.91
CA GLU A 140 -6.59 -17.72 13.42
C GLU A 140 -5.97 -18.55 14.55
N ASP A 141 -5.40 -17.85 15.54
CA ASP A 141 -4.83 -18.48 16.73
C ASP A 141 -5.92 -19.21 17.52
N GLN A 142 -7.08 -18.57 17.70
CA GLN A 142 -8.21 -19.14 18.42
C GLN A 142 -8.80 -20.38 17.74
N VAL A 143 -8.92 -20.39 16.42
CA VAL A 143 -9.32 -21.57 15.65
C VAL A 143 -8.27 -22.68 15.73
N SER A 144 -6.99 -22.31 15.77
CA SER A 144 -5.90 -23.28 15.97
C SER A 144 -5.95 -23.88 17.39
N LEU A 145 -6.35 -23.09 18.40
CA LEU A 145 -6.57 -23.59 19.77
C LEU A 145 -7.76 -24.56 19.82
N ILE A 146 -8.89 -24.23 19.18
CA ILE A 146 -10.05 -25.13 19.06
C ILE A 146 -9.62 -26.49 18.48
N ALA A 147 -8.74 -26.48 17.47
CA ALA A 147 -8.25 -27.70 16.85
C ALA A 147 -7.46 -28.63 17.79
N THR A 148 -6.88 -28.07 18.85
CA THR A 148 -6.06 -28.80 19.83
C THR A 148 -6.75 -28.98 21.19
N ALA A 149 -7.94 -28.38 21.37
CA ALA A 149 -8.63 -28.33 22.65
C ALA A 149 -9.39 -29.62 22.97
N VAL A 150 -9.57 -29.85 24.27
CA VAL A 150 -10.42 -30.93 24.80
C VAL A 150 -11.90 -30.58 24.54
N PRO A 151 -12.81 -31.55 24.28
CA PRO A 151 -14.20 -31.27 23.88
C PRO A 151 -14.97 -30.30 24.80
N ASP A 152 -14.67 -30.32 26.10
CA ASP A 152 -15.28 -29.42 27.10
C ASP A 152 -14.85 -27.95 26.93
N GLN A 153 -13.67 -27.71 26.37
CA GLN A 153 -13.13 -26.36 26.09
C GLN A 153 -13.49 -25.88 24.69
N CYS A 154 -13.75 -26.80 23.74
CA CYS A 154 -14.16 -26.46 22.38
C CYS A 154 -15.42 -25.58 22.36
N GLU A 155 -16.38 -25.85 23.25
CA GLU A 155 -17.61 -25.07 23.32
C GLU A 155 -17.37 -23.60 23.71
N GLN A 156 -16.50 -23.38 24.70
CA GLN A 156 -16.17 -22.03 25.17
C GLN A 156 -15.35 -21.28 24.12
N LEU A 157 -14.33 -21.93 23.56
CA LEU A 157 -13.48 -21.35 22.52
C LEU A 157 -14.28 -21.02 21.25
N ALA A 158 -15.25 -21.85 20.87
CA ALA A 158 -16.14 -21.56 19.75
C ALA A 158 -17.04 -20.33 20.02
N SER A 159 -17.53 -20.16 21.25
CA SER A 159 -18.29 -18.98 21.65
C SER A 159 -17.44 -17.71 21.63
N GLU A 160 -16.20 -17.78 22.10
CA GLU A 160 -15.26 -16.66 22.04
C GLU A 160 -14.87 -16.31 20.59
N ALA A 161 -14.66 -17.32 19.73
CA ALA A 161 -14.42 -17.10 18.30
C ALA A 161 -15.59 -16.39 17.62
N LEU A 162 -16.84 -16.74 17.97
CA LEU A 162 -18.04 -16.05 17.46
C LEU A 162 -18.07 -14.58 17.87
N LEU A 163 -17.76 -14.26 19.14
CA LEU A 163 -17.69 -12.88 19.61
C LEU A 163 -16.61 -12.09 18.86
N LEU A 164 -15.47 -12.73 18.61
CA LEU A 164 -14.36 -12.11 17.89
C LEU A 164 -14.70 -11.88 16.41
N ILE A 165 -15.44 -12.79 15.76
CA ILE A 165 -15.94 -12.59 14.39
C ILE A 165 -16.89 -11.38 14.34
N GLN A 166 -17.84 -11.27 15.26
CA GLN A 166 -18.77 -10.13 15.33
C GLN A 166 -18.05 -8.80 15.53
N ASP A 167 -17.00 -8.79 16.36
CA ASP A 167 -16.18 -7.61 16.60
C ASP A 167 -15.35 -7.21 15.36
N ILE A 168 -14.82 -8.18 14.62
CA ILE A 168 -14.16 -7.92 13.32
C ILE A 168 -15.17 -7.35 12.32
N GLU A 169 -16.35 -7.95 12.20
CA GLU A 169 -17.39 -7.51 11.27
C GLU A 169 -17.81 -6.06 11.56
N ARG A 170 -18.06 -5.74 12.84
CA ARG A 170 -18.38 -4.36 13.26
C ARG A 170 -17.27 -3.38 12.89
N THR A 171 -16.02 -3.76 13.15
CA THR A 171 -14.84 -2.94 12.82
C THR A 171 -14.73 -2.73 11.30
N ALA A 172 -14.99 -3.76 10.50
CA ALA A 172 -14.95 -3.70 9.04
C ALA A 172 -16.06 -2.80 8.48
N LEU A 173 -17.28 -2.90 9.02
CA LEU A 173 -18.40 -2.04 8.65
C LEU A 173 -18.14 -0.58 9.01
N GLU A 174 -17.58 -0.31 10.19
CA GLU A 174 -17.20 1.04 10.60
C GLU A 174 -16.13 1.63 9.69
N ARG A 175 -15.10 0.85 9.34
CA ARG A 175 -14.10 1.24 8.36
C ARG A 175 -14.72 1.56 6.99
N ASN A 176 -15.67 0.75 6.53
CA ASN A 176 -16.34 0.97 5.26
C ASN A 176 -17.21 2.24 5.28
N SER A 177 -17.88 2.54 6.39
CA SER A 177 -18.66 3.78 6.51
C SER A 177 -17.77 5.02 6.53
N GLN A 178 -16.65 4.97 7.24
CA GLN A 178 -15.66 6.05 7.25
C GLN A 178 -15.01 6.24 5.86
N LEU A 179 -14.77 5.17 5.10
CA LEU A 179 -14.33 5.27 3.70
C LEU A 179 -15.34 6.00 2.81
N LEU A 180 -16.63 5.68 2.96
CA LEU A 180 -17.68 6.33 2.19
C LEU A 180 -17.76 7.83 2.50
N GLN A 181 -17.65 8.20 3.79
CA GLN A 181 -17.61 9.61 4.21
C GLN A 181 -16.37 10.34 3.67
N ALA A 182 -15.19 9.72 3.76
CA ALA A 182 -13.95 10.32 3.25
C ALA A 182 -13.99 10.56 1.74
N LYS A 183 -14.61 9.63 0.98
CA LYS A 183 -14.82 9.81 -0.47
C LYS A 183 -15.82 10.91 -0.77
N ALA A 184 -16.94 10.97 -0.04
CA ALA A 184 -17.98 11.98 -0.22
C ALA A 184 -17.53 13.41 0.17
N GLY A 185 -16.62 13.57 1.13
CA GLY A 185 -16.06 14.86 1.52
C GLY A 185 -14.93 15.38 0.63
N SER A 186 -14.51 14.62 -0.39
CA SER A 186 -13.42 14.97 -1.32
C SER A 186 -13.88 15.51 -2.68
N THR A 187 -15.20 15.66 -2.86
CA THR A 187 -15.83 16.32 -4.03
C THR A 187 -16.13 17.78 -3.74
#